data_AF-A0A1T4JIC7-F1
#
_entry.id   AF-A0A1T4JIC7-F1
#
_cell.length_a   1.000
_cell.length_b   1.000
_cell.length_c   1.000
_cell.angle_alpha   90.00
_cell.angle_beta   90.00
_cell.angle_gamma   90.00
#
_symmetry.space_group_name_H-M   'P 1'
#
loop_
_entity.id
_entity.type
_entity.pdbx_description
1 polymer ?
#
loop_
_entity_poly.entity_id
_entity_poly.type
_entity_poly.pdbx_seq_one_letter_code
_entity_poly.pdbx_strand_id
1 'polypeptide(L)'
;MMGGYLVYFNGKLIGDVCGDELFLKRTPTSDRLLVDSELRYPYEESKTLMHVFDSFDDKSLIQELMQGMYAELPEKKPKKAKKAR
;
A
#
# COMPACT_ATOMS: atom_id res chain seq x y z
N MET A 1 15.44 -7.48 11.40
CA MET A 1 14.12 -7.45 10.71
C MET A 1 13.49 -6.13 11.10
N MET A 2 13.41 -5.16 10.19
CA MET A 2 12.70 -3.90 10.49
C MET A 2 11.20 -4.24 10.57
N GLY A 3 10.64 -4.13 11.77
CA GLY A 3 9.44 -4.82 12.25
C GLY A 3 8.09 -4.28 11.79
N GLY A 4 7.93 -4.02 10.48
CA GLY A 4 6.64 -3.67 9.88
C GLY A 4 5.91 -4.87 9.27
N TYR A 5 4.68 -4.62 8.80
CA TYR A 5 3.84 -5.60 8.11
C TYR A 5 3.53 -5.13 6.69
N LEU A 6 3.65 -6.02 5.71
CA LEU A 6 3.18 -5.73 4.35
C LEU A 6 1.67 -5.88 4.27
N VAL A 7 0.98 -4.91 3.66
CA VAL A 7 -0.47 -4.92 3.47
C VAL A 7 -0.80 -5.36 2.05
N TYR A 8 -1.53 -6.47 1.96
CA TYR A 8 -2.01 -7.02 0.69
C TYR A 8 -3.52 -6.88 0.58
N PHE A 9 -3.99 -6.44 -0.58
CA PHE A 9 -5.41 -6.46 -0.95
C PHE A 9 -5.56 -7.27 -2.23
N ASN A 10 -6.37 -8.33 -2.19
CA ASN A 10 -6.58 -9.27 -3.30
C ASN A 10 -5.26 -9.76 -3.94
N GLY A 11 -4.26 -10.06 -3.10
CA GLY A 11 -2.95 -10.56 -3.54
C GLY A 11 -1.99 -9.50 -4.10
N LYS A 12 -2.43 -8.23 -4.25
CA LYS A 12 -1.57 -7.10 -4.65
C LYS A 12 -1.02 -6.39 -3.42
N LEU A 13 0.28 -6.04 -3.46
CA LEU A 13 0.94 -5.31 -2.38
C LEU A 13 0.57 -3.83 -2.50
N ILE A 14 -0.33 -3.37 -1.63
CA ILE A 14 -0.86 -2.01 -1.64
C ILE A 14 -0.08 -1.06 -0.72
N GLY A 15 0.58 -1.59 0.31
CA GLY A 15 1.21 -0.77 1.32
C GLY A 15 1.94 -1.57 2.39
N ASP A 16 2.25 -0.89 3.49
CA ASP A 16 2.84 -1.46 4.68
C ASP A 16 2.42 -0.70 5.94
N VAL A 17 2.48 -1.38 7.08
CA VAL A 17 2.29 -0.79 8.41
C VAL A 17 3.64 -0.74 9.08
N CYS A 18 4.08 0.47 9.44
CA CYS A 18 5.36 0.72 10.11
C CYS A 18 5.16 1.82 11.15
N GLY A 19 5.73 1.65 12.35
CA GLY A 19 5.62 2.67 13.41
C GLY A 19 4.18 3.04 13.78
N ASP A 20 3.27 2.07 13.78
CA ASP A 20 1.82 2.23 14.01
C ASP A 20 1.07 3.07 12.98
N GLU A 21 1.69 3.36 11.83
CA GLU A 21 1.08 4.10 10.73
C GLU A 21 0.86 3.21 9.51
N LEU A 22 -0.22 3.48 8.77
CA LEU A 22 -0.50 2.82 7.50
C LEU A 22 0.08 3.65 6.34
N PHE A 23 1.01 3.06 5.61
CA PHE A 23 1.58 3.61 4.40
C PHE A 23 0.95 2.97 3.17
N LEU A 24 0.44 3.79 2.24
CA LEU A 24 -0.15 3.35 0.97
C LEU A 24 0.68 3.79 -0.22
N LYS A 25 0.88 2.87 -1.17
CA LYS A 25 1.62 3.17 -2.40
C LYS A 25 0.93 4.25 -3.20
N ARG A 26 1.76 5.07 -3.84
CA ARG A 26 1.30 6.02 -4.85
C ARG A 26 0.80 5.32 -6.10
N THR A 27 -0.40 5.67 -6.49
CA THR A 27 -1.12 5.26 -7.70
C THR A 27 -1.97 6.45 -8.15
N PRO A 28 -2.43 6.55 -9.41
CA PRO A 28 -3.28 7.66 -9.84
C PRO A 28 -4.50 7.89 -8.94
N THR A 29 -5.14 6.82 -8.45
CA THR A 29 -6.26 6.94 -7.51
C THR A 29 -5.82 7.49 -6.14
N SER A 30 -4.75 6.95 -5.54
CA SER A 30 -4.31 7.39 -4.21
C SER A 30 -3.77 8.82 -4.24
N ASP A 31 -3.00 9.19 -5.27
CA ASP A 31 -2.50 10.56 -5.47
C ASP A 31 -3.66 11.58 -5.58
N ARG A 32 -4.81 11.17 -6.16
CA ARG A 32 -6.00 12.01 -6.27
C ARG A 32 -6.80 12.09 -4.97
N LEU A 33 -7.05 10.96 -4.33
CA LEU A 33 -7.93 10.86 -3.15
C LEU A 33 -7.23 11.27 -1.85
N LEU A 34 -5.92 11.14 -1.79
CA LEU A 34 -5.10 11.46 -0.62
C LEU A 34 -4.20 12.68 -0.88
N VAL A 35 -4.70 13.64 -1.68
CA VAL A 35 -3.93 14.83 -2.10
C VAL A 35 -3.39 15.65 -0.92
N ASP A 36 -4.14 15.69 0.18
CA ASP A 36 -3.77 16.43 1.40
C ASP A 36 -3.02 15.58 2.43
N SER A 37 -2.82 14.28 2.15
CA SER A 37 -2.11 13.41 3.06
C SER A 37 -0.59 13.64 3.00
N GLU A 38 0.08 13.36 4.11
CA GLU A 38 1.53 13.44 4.18
C GLU A 38 2.17 12.34 3.32
N LEU A 39 3.23 12.71 2.58
CA LEU A 39 4.07 11.77 1.86
C LEU A 39 5.35 11.51 2.65
N ARG A 40 5.57 10.26 3.05
CA ARG A 40 6.77 9.84 3.78
C ARG A 40 7.32 8.50 3.30
N TYR A 41 8.57 8.27 3.65
CA TYR A 41 9.17 6.96 3.58
C TYR A 41 8.80 6.17 4.84
N PRO A 42 8.31 4.93 4.73
CA PRO A 42 7.90 4.14 5.90
C PRO A 42 9.06 3.80 6.86
N TYR A 43 10.29 3.87 6.36
CA TYR A 43 11.52 3.71 7.13
C TYR A 43 12.69 4.33 6.35
N GLU A 44 13.80 4.59 7.05
CA GLU A 44 14.95 5.37 6.55
C GLU A 44 15.50 4.89 5.20
N GLU A 45 15.63 3.57 5.02
CA GLU A 45 16.17 2.94 3.81
C GLU A 45 15.12 2.63 2.74
N SER A 46 13.88 3.11 2.90
CA SER A 46 12.83 2.87 1.92
C SER A 46 13.09 3.67 0.66
N LYS A 47 12.93 3.01 -0.49
CA LYS A 47 13.06 3.64 -1.81
C LYS A 47 11.72 4.08 -2.38
N THR A 48 10.64 3.95 -1.60
CA THR A 48 9.28 4.22 -2.06
C THR A 48 8.64 5.25 -1.14
N LEU A 49 8.34 6.41 -1.72
CA LEU A 49 7.58 7.47 -1.08
C LEU A 49 6.09 7.09 -1.14
N MET A 50 5.40 7.17 0.00
CA MET A 50 4.05 6.62 0.19
C MET A 50 3.18 7.61 0.97
N HIS A 51 1.86 7.50 0.79
CA HIS A 51 0.89 8.26 1.58
C HIS A 51 0.79 7.70 2.98
N VAL A 52 0.85 8.55 3.99
CA VAL A 52 0.46 8.22 5.37
C VAL A 52 -1.05 8.33 5.47
N PHE A 53 -1.72 7.23 5.76
CA PHE A 53 -3.18 7.16 5.81
C PHE A 53 -3.68 7.20 7.26
N ASP A 54 -4.61 8.11 7.55
CA ASP A 54 -5.19 8.33 8.88
C ASP A 54 -6.73 8.34 8.91
N SER A 55 -7.38 8.37 7.74
CA SER A 55 -8.83 8.58 7.62
C SER A 55 -9.64 7.28 7.72
N PHE A 56 -9.49 6.56 8.84
CA PHE A 56 -10.08 5.24 9.05
C PHE A 56 -11.61 5.21 9.23
N ASP A 57 -12.21 6.36 9.54
CA ASP A 57 -13.65 6.47 9.77
C ASP A 57 -14.47 6.65 8.49
N ASP A 58 -13.83 7.03 7.37
CA ASP A 58 -14.50 7.21 6.08
C ASP A 58 -14.48 5.92 5.25
N LYS A 59 -15.52 5.11 5.43
CA LYS A 59 -15.70 3.85 4.68
C LYS A 59 -15.81 4.06 3.16
N SER A 60 -16.38 5.17 2.72
CA SER A 60 -16.57 5.44 1.30
C SER A 60 -15.24 5.73 0.63
N LEU A 61 -14.41 6.57 1.27
CA LEU A 61 -13.03 6.84 0.86
C LEU A 61 -12.22 5.55 0.80
N ILE A 62 -12.25 4.74 1.86
CA ILE A 62 -11.50 3.47 1.92
C ILE A 62 -11.91 2.55 0.78
N GLN A 63 -13.20 2.42 0.51
CA GLN A 63 -13.70 1.55 -0.55
C GLN A 63 -13.22 2.02 -1.93
N GLU A 64 -13.37 3.31 -2.25
CA GLU A 64 -12.94 3.87 -3.54
C GLU A 64 -11.41 3.73 -3.72
N LEU A 65 -10.66 4.03 -2.66
CA LEU A 65 -9.21 3.93 -2.63
C LEU A 65 -8.72 2.49 -2.90
N MET A 66 -9.26 1.52 -2.15
CA MET A 66 -8.86 0.11 -2.31
C MET A 66 -9.23 -0.44 -3.70
N GLN A 67 -10.38 -0.06 -4.25
CA GLN A 67 -10.82 -0.49 -5.58
C GLN A 67 -9.93 0.11 -6.68
N GLY A 68 -9.66 1.41 -6.64
CA GLY A 68 -8.82 2.08 -7.64
C GLY A 68 -7.37 1.61 -7.58
N MET A 69 -6.77 1.50 -6.37
CA MET A 69 -5.44 0.94 -6.20
C MET A 69 -5.35 -0.50 -6.72
N TYR A 70 -6.38 -1.33 -6.49
CA TYR A 70 -6.42 -2.68 -7.02
C TYR A 70 -6.44 -2.70 -8.55
N ALA A 71 -7.20 -1.82 -9.21
CA ALA A 71 -7.24 -1.74 -10.66
C ALA A 71 -5.90 -1.30 -11.27
N GLU A 72 -5.21 -0.38 -10.61
CA GLU A 72 -3.98 0.27 -11.13
C GLU A 72 -2.70 -0.51 -10.84
N LEU A 73 -2.64 -1.23 -9.71
CA LEU A 73 -1.42 -1.95 -9.33
C LEU A 73 -1.22 -3.20 -10.20
N PRO A 74 0.03 -3.51 -10.57
CA PRO A 74 0.33 -4.72 -11.33
C PRO A 74 0.01 -5.96 -10.51
N GLU A 75 -0.44 -7.02 -11.19
CA GLU A 75 -0.59 -8.32 -10.55
C GLU A 75 0.74 -8.85 -10.03
N LYS A 76 0.68 -9.52 -8.88
CA LYS A 76 1.84 -10.22 -8.34
C LYS A 76 2.21 -11.33 -9.32
N LYS A 77 3.41 -11.26 -9.90
CA LYS A 77 3.92 -12.32 -10.79
C LYS A 77 3.79 -13.68 -10.07
N PRO A 78 3.22 -14.70 -10.72
CA PRO A 78 3.12 -16.02 -10.12
C PRO A 78 4.52 -16.49 -9.74
N LYS A 79 4.69 -16.86 -8.46
CA LYS A 79 5.95 -17.48 -8.02
C LYS A 79 6.11 -18.77 -8.81
N LYS A 80 7.20 -18.90 -9.56
CA LYS A 80 7.58 -20.19 -10.16
C LYS A 80 7.51 -21.24 -9.06
N ALA A 81 6.76 -22.32 -9.30
CA ALA A 81 6.66 -23.42 -8.36
C ALA A 81 8.09 -23.86 -8.00
N LYS A 82 8.42 -23.81 -6.71
CA LYS A 82 9.63 -24.49 -6.24
C LYS A 82 9.41 -25.96 -6.57
N LYS A 83 10.23 -26.54 -7.46
CA LYS A 83 10.31 -28.00 -7.58
C LYS A 83 10.58 -28.50 -6.16
N ALA A 84 9.65 -29.31 -5.64
CA ALA A 84 9.89 -30.09 -4.44
C ALA A 84 11.21 -30.84 -4.65
N ARG A 85 12.13 -30.68 -3.70
CA ARG A 85 13.42 -31.36 -3.70
C ARG A 85 13.31 -32.56 -2.79
#